data_AF-A0A8B1NRF7-F1
#
_entry.id   AF-A0A8B1NRF7-F1
#
_cell.length_a   1.000
_cell.length_b   1.000
_cell.length_c   1.000
_cell.angle_alpha   90.00
_cell.angle_beta   90.00
_cell.angle_gamma   90.00
#
_symmetry.space_group_name_H-M   'P 1'
#
loop_
_entity.id
_entity.type
_entity.pdbx_description
1 polymer ?
#
loop_
_entity_poly.entity_id
_entity_poly.type
_entity_poly.pdbx_seq_one_letter_code
_entity_poly.pdbx_strand_id
1 'polypeptide(L)'
;MNASEPQDLHSQRSPASPSDIFDRLDRILLAELNAAGQLDWSRAWSRISGACLFRTEPHGRLNASGPSRLPLIFRRIGVIAMPMPAHPPKNPSSPFSSFSGHHVGIRVPDYDAAKAWYTEKLDFRVLQEWPYGELKLAYLCPPNDDNFHVELLAGPVPFPNEVLDDLGVSLQHGGYQHICLHVDDVDAARAELASRGVDLVGEPFEIEDISRRLAFFRDPWGNMIELSQKLPGAGS
;
A
#
# COMPACT_ATOMS: atom_id res chain seq x y z
N MET A 1 -18.32 -11.45 -68.81
CA MET A 1 -18.98 -12.09 -67.66
C MET A 1 -18.30 -11.61 -66.40
N ASN A 2 -18.94 -10.72 -65.63
CA ASN A 2 -19.03 -10.95 -64.20
C ASN A 2 -20.17 -10.11 -63.62
N ALA A 3 -20.89 -10.73 -62.70
CA ALA A 3 -22.18 -10.33 -62.19
C ALA A 3 -22.10 -9.16 -61.22
N SER A 4 -23.17 -8.38 -61.19
CA SER A 4 -23.57 -7.49 -60.11
C SER A 4 -23.78 -8.26 -58.80
N GLU A 5 -23.15 -7.83 -57.71
CA GLU A 5 -23.53 -8.17 -56.33
C GLU A 5 -24.00 -6.92 -55.57
N PRO A 6 -24.89 -7.08 -54.56
CA PRO A 6 -25.80 -6.03 -54.11
C PRO A 6 -25.18 -5.14 -53.03
N GLN A 7 -25.61 -3.87 -53.01
CA GLN A 7 -25.28 -2.93 -51.93
C GLN A 7 -25.94 -3.39 -50.63
N ASP A 8 -25.11 -3.82 -49.68
CA ASP A 8 -25.54 -4.18 -48.34
C ASP A 8 -25.74 -2.90 -47.51
N LEU A 9 -27.01 -2.49 -47.35
CA LEU A 9 -27.46 -1.40 -46.49
C LEU A 9 -27.38 -1.83 -45.03
N HIS A 10 -26.17 -2.09 -44.52
CA HIS A 10 -25.96 -2.17 -43.08
C HIS A 10 -25.89 -0.76 -42.50
N SER A 11 -26.91 -0.43 -41.71
CA SER A 11 -27.08 0.85 -41.02
C SER A 11 -25.79 1.28 -40.31
N GLN A 12 -25.13 2.31 -40.82
CA GLN A 12 -24.10 3.02 -40.08
C GLN A 12 -24.76 3.79 -38.93
N ARG A 13 -24.96 3.13 -37.78
CA ARG A 13 -25.16 3.85 -36.53
C ARG A 13 -23.81 4.45 -36.16
N SER A 14 -23.75 5.77 -36.08
CA SER A 14 -22.57 6.49 -35.58
C SER A 14 -22.17 5.95 -34.19
N PRO A 15 -20.87 5.82 -33.89
CA PRO A 15 -20.43 5.44 -32.55
C PRO A 15 -20.97 6.45 -31.54
N ALA A 16 -21.50 5.94 -30.41
CA ALA A 16 -22.00 6.76 -29.33
C ALA A 16 -20.90 7.72 -28.85
N SER A 17 -21.25 8.98 -28.61
CA SER A 17 -20.29 9.94 -28.07
C SER A 17 -19.84 9.48 -26.68
N PRO A 18 -18.63 9.88 -26.19
CA PRO A 18 -18.20 9.54 -24.84
C PRO A 18 -19.23 9.93 -23.77
N SER A 19 -19.92 11.07 -23.93
CA SER A 19 -21.02 11.49 -23.06
C SER A 19 -22.20 10.51 -23.06
N ASP A 20 -22.58 9.97 -24.22
CA ASP A 20 -23.68 8.99 -24.31
C ASP A 20 -23.35 7.66 -23.62
N ILE A 21 -22.07 7.28 -23.62
CA ILE A 21 -21.56 6.09 -22.92
C ILE A 21 -21.67 6.28 -21.41
N PHE A 22 -21.21 7.42 -20.89
CA PHE A 22 -21.28 7.71 -19.46
C PHE A 22 -22.74 7.84 -18.98
N ASP A 23 -23.60 8.54 -19.71
CA ASP A 23 -25.04 8.66 -19.36
C ASP A 23 -25.76 7.30 -19.39
N ARG A 24 -25.28 6.36 -20.21
CA ARG A 24 -25.83 5.01 -20.27
C ARG A 24 -25.31 4.13 -19.13
N LEU A 25 -24.04 4.26 -18.76
CA LEU A 25 -23.47 3.59 -17.58
C LEU A 25 -24.16 4.06 -16.30
N ASP A 26 -24.35 5.37 -16.14
CA ASP A 26 -25.03 5.95 -14.97
C ASP A 26 -26.45 5.42 -14.82
N ARG A 27 -27.21 5.31 -15.91
CA ARG A 27 -28.55 4.73 -15.89
C ARG A 27 -28.57 3.24 -15.54
N ILE A 28 -27.57 2.46 -15.97
CA ILE A 28 -27.47 1.05 -15.61
C ILE A 28 -27.14 0.91 -14.13
N LEU A 29 -26.16 1.68 -13.63
CA LEU A 29 -25.74 1.62 -12.22
C LEU A 29 -26.86 2.07 -11.29
N LEU A 30 -27.53 3.19 -11.59
CA LEU A 30 -28.66 3.68 -10.78
C LEU A 30 -29.82 2.68 -10.72
N ALA A 31 -30.06 1.93 -11.79
CA ALA A 31 -31.13 0.93 -11.84
C ALA A 31 -30.84 -0.33 -11.01
N GLU A 32 -29.59 -0.59 -10.66
CA GLU A 32 -29.17 -1.76 -9.85
C GLU A 32 -28.87 -1.39 -8.38
N LEU A 33 -29.16 -0.13 -7.98
CA LEU A 33 -29.13 0.27 -6.59
C LEU A 33 -30.39 -0.21 -5.87
N ASN A 34 -30.21 -0.88 -4.73
CA ASN A 34 -31.31 -1.19 -3.84
C ASN A 34 -31.71 0.04 -2.99
N ALA A 35 -32.80 -0.07 -2.22
CA ALA A 35 -33.30 1.01 -1.37
C ALA A 35 -32.30 1.46 -0.26
N ALA A 36 -31.28 0.65 0.03
CA ALA A 36 -30.19 0.96 0.95
C ALA A 36 -28.95 1.57 0.25
N GLY A 37 -29.02 1.83 -1.06
CA GLY A 37 -27.92 2.41 -1.83
C GLY A 37 -26.79 1.44 -2.17
N GLN A 38 -27.01 0.13 -2.05
CA GLN A 38 -26.03 -0.89 -2.43
C GLN A 38 -26.30 -1.39 -3.85
N LEU A 39 -25.23 -1.62 -4.61
CA LEU A 39 -25.29 -2.04 -6.02
C LEU A 39 -25.19 -3.57 -6.16
N ASP A 40 -26.07 -4.17 -6.95
CA ASP A 40 -25.89 -5.57 -7.40
C ASP A 40 -24.91 -5.61 -8.59
N TRP A 41 -23.63 -5.82 -8.27
CA TRP A 41 -22.55 -5.86 -9.26
C TRP A 41 -22.72 -6.98 -10.29
N SER A 42 -23.34 -8.11 -9.93
CA SER A 42 -23.53 -9.23 -10.85
C SER A 42 -24.51 -8.86 -11.98
N ARG A 43 -25.60 -8.18 -11.62
CA ARG A 43 -26.60 -7.69 -12.58
C ARG A 43 -26.12 -6.48 -13.35
N ALA A 44 -25.47 -5.53 -12.69
CA ALA A 44 -24.87 -4.36 -13.34
C ALA A 44 -23.85 -4.80 -14.41
N TRP A 45 -22.96 -5.74 -14.09
CA TRP A 45 -21.96 -6.25 -15.03
C TRP A 45 -22.59 -6.99 -16.22
N SER A 46 -23.63 -7.80 -15.99
CA SER A 46 -24.36 -8.49 -17.07
C SER A 46 -24.97 -7.48 -18.06
N ARG A 47 -25.49 -6.35 -17.57
CA ARG A 47 -26.11 -5.31 -18.40
C ARG A 47 -25.08 -4.44 -19.12
N ILE A 48 -23.95 -4.15 -18.48
CA ILE A 48 -22.83 -3.40 -19.08
C ILE A 48 -22.18 -4.22 -20.20
N SER A 49 -21.91 -5.52 -19.96
CA SER A 49 -21.34 -6.42 -20.95
C SER A 49 -22.30 -6.71 -22.11
N GLY A 50 -23.60 -6.86 -21.84
CA GLY A 50 -24.63 -7.01 -22.89
C GLY A 50 -24.89 -5.76 -23.72
N ALA A 51 -24.49 -4.57 -23.26
CA ALA A 51 -24.73 -3.30 -23.94
C ALA A 51 -23.69 -2.94 -25.02
N CYS A 52 -22.67 -3.79 -25.25
CA CYS A 52 -21.55 -3.55 -26.19
C CYS A 52 -20.94 -2.14 -26.03
N LEU A 53 -20.67 -1.71 -24.80
CA LEU A 53 -20.09 -0.39 -24.51
C LEU A 53 -18.58 -0.32 -24.76
N PHE A 54 -17.93 -1.44 -25.02
CA PHE A 54 -16.51 -1.51 -25.32
C PHE A 54 -16.29 -2.29 -26.62
N ARG A 55 -16.00 -1.57 -27.70
CA ARG A 55 -15.22 -2.11 -28.82
C ARG A 55 -13.78 -1.70 -28.52
N THR A 56 -12.95 -2.65 -28.13
CA THR A 56 -11.51 -2.42 -27.91
C THR A 56 -10.83 -2.22 -29.26
N GLU A 57 -10.32 -1.02 -29.53
CA GLU A 57 -9.23 -0.84 -30.51
C GLU A 57 -7.91 -1.28 -29.83
N PRO A 58 -7.08 -2.11 -30.48
CA PRO A 58 -5.81 -2.52 -29.92
C PRO A 58 -4.80 -1.37 -30.08
N HIS A 59 -4.30 -0.85 -28.96
CA HIS A 59 -3.26 0.19 -28.83
C HIS A 59 -3.74 1.65 -28.94
N GLY A 60 -4.14 2.22 -27.80
CA GLY A 60 -4.21 3.68 -27.63
C GLY A 60 -4.22 4.06 -26.15
N ARG A 61 -3.12 4.63 -25.65
CA ARG A 61 -3.06 5.24 -24.30
C ARG A 61 -4.01 6.44 -24.25
N LEU A 62 -4.89 6.49 -23.25
CA LEU A 62 -5.67 7.69 -22.93
C LEU A 62 -4.77 8.70 -22.21
N ASN A 63 -4.28 9.71 -22.93
CA ASN A 63 -3.72 10.91 -22.32
C ASN A 63 -4.86 11.85 -21.93
N ALA A 64 -5.05 12.10 -20.64
CA ALA A 64 -5.97 13.11 -20.14
C ALA A 64 -5.21 14.39 -19.78
N SER A 65 -5.14 15.34 -20.71
CA SER A 65 -4.72 16.72 -20.45
C SER A 65 -5.93 17.65 -20.63
N GLY A 66 -6.64 17.93 -19.54
CA GLY A 66 -7.77 18.87 -19.49
C GLY A 66 -8.38 18.95 -18.09
N PRO A 67 -8.98 20.10 -17.70
CA PRO A 67 -9.34 20.38 -16.33
C PRO A 67 -10.40 19.39 -15.80
N SER A 68 -10.02 18.72 -14.73
CA SER A 68 -10.77 17.86 -13.81
C SER A 68 -12.29 18.10 -13.78
N ARG A 69 -13.01 17.40 -14.66
CA ARG A 69 -14.43 17.10 -14.49
C ARG A 69 -14.62 15.59 -14.50
N LEU A 70 -14.16 14.95 -13.44
CA LEU A 70 -14.66 13.62 -13.07
C LEU A 70 -16.16 13.77 -12.80
N PRO A 71 -17.02 12.90 -13.37
CA PRO A 71 -18.47 12.96 -13.16
C PRO A 71 -18.82 12.89 -11.66
N LEU A 72 -19.84 13.64 -11.22
CA LEU A 72 -20.30 13.68 -9.83
C LEU A 72 -20.67 12.30 -9.26
N ILE A 73 -20.93 11.29 -10.10
CA ILE A 73 -21.28 9.94 -9.64
C ILE A 73 -20.08 9.19 -9.03
N PHE A 74 -18.85 9.50 -9.47
CA PHE A 74 -17.63 8.97 -8.85
C PHE A 74 -17.32 9.61 -7.49
N ARG A 75 -17.98 10.75 -7.16
CA ARG A 75 -17.90 11.34 -5.81
C ARG A 75 -18.94 10.77 -4.85
N ARG A 76 -19.92 10.00 -5.33
CA ARG A 76 -21.06 9.51 -4.52
C ARG A 76 -21.15 7.99 -4.43
N ILE A 77 -20.60 7.29 -5.43
CA ILE A 77 -20.19 5.90 -5.30
C ILE A 77 -18.82 6.00 -4.65
N GLY A 78 -18.77 5.95 -3.32
CA GLY A 78 -17.49 5.80 -2.64
C GLY A 78 -16.71 4.71 -3.35
N VAL A 79 -15.43 4.96 -3.63
CA VAL A 79 -14.49 3.90 -3.98
C VAL A 79 -14.80 2.79 -2.99
N ILE A 80 -15.40 1.71 -3.48
CA ILE A 80 -15.69 0.56 -2.64
C ILE A 80 -14.28 0.05 -2.37
N ALA A 81 -13.70 0.49 -1.25
CA ALA A 81 -12.48 -0.06 -0.71
C ALA A 81 -12.71 -1.57 -0.76
N MET A 82 -12.02 -2.26 -1.67
CA MET A 82 -12.09 -3.70 -1.71
C MET A 82 -11.37 -4.11 -0.43
N PRO A 83 -12.09 -4.59 0.60
CA PRO A 83 -11.43 -4.97 1.83
C PRO A 83 -10.39 -6.02 1.48
N MET A 84 -9.23 -5.98 2.15
CA MET A 84 -8.24 -7.05 1.98
C MET A 84 -8.93 -8.41 2.06
N PRO A 85 -8.54 -9.37 1.19
CA PRO A 85 -9.08 -10.71 1.27
C PRO A 85 -8.81 -11.28 2.66
N ALA A 86 -9.72 -12.13 3.14
CA ALA A 86 -9.50 -12.84 4.40
C ALA A 86 -8.17 -13.61 4.34
N HIS A 87 -7.50 -13.73 5.49
CA HIS A 87 -6.29 -14.53 5.58
C HIS A 87 -6.53 -15.95 5.04
N PRO A 88 -5.58 -16.51 4.26
CA PRO A 88 -5.63 -17.92 3.88
C PRO A 88 -5.77 -18.83 5.12
N PRO A 89 -6.38 -20.02 4.98
CA PRO A 89 -6.52 -20.96 6.10
C PRO A 89 -5.18 -21.30 6.74
N LYS A 90 -5.14 -21.34 8.09
CA LYS A 90 -3.96 -21.80 8.83
C LYS A 90 -3.64 -23.26 8.51
N ASN A 91 -2.34 -23.60 8.48
CA ASN A 91 -1.85 -24.97 8.34
C ASN A 91 -1.28 -25.51 9.67
N PRO A 92 -2.12 -25.99 10.60
CA PRO A 92 -1.66 -26.49 11.91
C PRO A 92 -0.84 -27.78 11.81
N SER A 93 -0.96 -28.54 10.70
CA SER A 93 -0.16 -29.75 10.45
C SER A 93 1.27 -29.47 10.01
N SER A 94 1.63 -28.21 9.74
CA SER A 94 3.01 -27.85 9.36
C SER A 94 3.98 -28.18 10.51
N PRO A 95 5.18 -28.72 10.23
CA PRO A 95 6.25 -28.83 11.24
C PRO A 95 6.73 -27.46 11.72
N PHE A 96 6.40 -26.39 10.99
CA PHE A 96 6.71 -25.00 11.34
C PHE A 96 5.51 -24.26 11.96
N SER A 97 4.50 -24.98 12.43
CA SER A 97 3.25 -24.39 12.96
C SER A 97 3.46 -23.50 14.19
N SER A 98 4.61 -23.59 14.86
CA SER A 98 5.00 -22.73 15.98
C SER A 98 5.75 -21.46 15.56
N PHE A 99 6.07 -21.27 14.28
CA PHE A 99 6.81 -20.09 13.83
C PHE A 99 5.99 -18.81 14.06
N SER A 100 6.63 -17.83 14.67
CA SER A 100 6.11 -16.48 14.89
C SER A 100 7.26 -15.49 14.71
N GLY A 101 6.94 -14.27 14.28
CA GLY A 101 7.92 -13.20 14.24
C GLY A 101 8.38 -12.87 15.67
N HIS A 102 9.69 -12.83 15.89
CA HIS A 102 10.25 -12.53 17.21
C HIS A 102 11.05 -11.23 17.20
N HIS A 103 11.94 -11.06 16.23
CA HIS A 103 12.81 -9.89 16.14
C HIS A 103 13.29 -9.64 14.71
N VAL A 104 13.80 -8.43 14.49
CA VAL A 104 14.64 -8.06 13.35
C VAL A 104 16.05 -7.73 13.82
N GLY A 105 17.07 -8.15 13.09
CA GLY A 105 18.46 -7.75 13.35
C GLY A 105 18.85 -6.50 12.58
N ILE A 106 19.44 -5.52 13.26
CA ILE A 106 19.96 -4.28 12.66
C ILE A 106 21.45 -4.14 12.99
N ARG A 107 22.28 -3.98 11.95
CA ARG A 107 23.71 -3.73 12.11
C ARG A 107 23.97 -2.24 12.29
N VAL A 108 24.67 -1.91 13.38
CA VAL A 108 25.09 -0.55 13.70
C VAL A 108 26.59 -0.52 14.06
N PRO A 109 27.33 0.55 13.73
CA PRO A 109 28.74 0.69 14.06
C PRO A 109 28.99 0.98 15.54
N ASP A 110 28.07 1.68 16.21
CA ASP A 110 28.20 2.14 17.60
C ASP A 110 26.95 1.79 18.40
N TYR A 111 27.15 1.12 19.54
CA TYR A 111 26.07 0.64 20.38
C TYR A 111 25.36 1.76 21.16
N ASP A 112 26.12 2.66 21.78
CA ASP A 112 25.55 3.65 22.69
C ASP A 112 24.78 4.71 21.91
N ALA A 113 25.27 5.09 20.72
CA ALA A 113 24.55 5.93 19.78
C ALA A 113 23.23 5.28 19.31
N ALA A 114 23.27 3.98 18.99
CA ALA A 114 22.07 3.22 18.60
C ALA A 114 21.05 3.12 19.72
N LYS A 115 21.48 2.70 20.90
CA LYS A 115 20.60 2.62 22.06
C LYS A 115 19.95 3.98 22.33
N ALA A 116 20.75 5.05 22.44
CA ALA A 116 20.24 6.39 22.72
C ALA A 116 19.20 6.83 21.68
N TRP A 117 19.49 6.67 20.38
CA TRP A 117 18.56 7.08 19.34
C TRP A 117 17.23 6.31 19.42
N TYR A 118 17.26 4.97 19.49
CA TYR A 118 16.03 4.17 19.55
C TYR A 118 15.23 4.45 20.83
N THR A 119 15.88 4.65 21.97
CA THR A 119 15.20 4.96 23.24
C THR A 119 14.65 6.39 23.28
N GLU A 120 15.36 7.38 22.75
CA GLU A 120 14.96 8.79 22.86
C GLU A 120 14.03 9.23 21.73
N LYS A 121 14.20 8.69 20.52
CA LYS A 121 13.39 9.09 19.37
C LYS A 121 12.12 8.28 19.27
N LEU A 122 12.16 7.00 19.57
CA LEU A 122 11.04 6.08 19.39
C LEU A 122 10.44 5.57 20.70
N ASP A 123 10.98 5.97 21.85
CA ASP A 123 10.57 5.50 23.19
C ASP A 123 10.71 3.97 23.36
N PHE A 124 11.61 3.34 22.59
CA PHE A 124 11.84 1.90 22.72
C PHE A 124 12.45 1.58 24.08
N ARG A 125 12.14 0.39 24.59
CA ARG A 125 12.57 -0.09 25.89
C ARG A 125 13.64 -1.14 25.72
N VAL A 126 14.77 -0.97 26.40
CA VAL A 126 15.84 -1.98 26.40
C VAL A 126 15.38 -3.18 27.25
N LEU A 127 15.37 -4.36 26.63
CA LEU A 127 15.00 -5.61 27.30
C LEU A 127 16.22 -6.33 27.86
N GLN A 128 17.25 -6.53 27.05
CA GLN A 128 18.43 -7.31 27.41
C GLN A 128 19.64 -6.84 26.60
N GLU A 129 20.82 -6.81 27.22
CA GLU A 129 22.11 -6.53 26.57
C GLU A 129 23.06 -7.72 26.75
N TRP A 130 23.87 -8.06 25.75
CA TRP A 130 24.86 -9.14 25.85
C TRP A 130 26.02 -8.97 24.84
N PRO A 131 27.22 -9.51 25.13
CA PRO A 131 28.30 -9.55 24.15
C PRO A 131 28.16 -10.75 23.19
N TYR A 132 28.66 -10.61 21.96
CA TYR A 132 28.84 -11.71 21.02
C TYR A 132 30.07 -11.49 20.12
N GLY A 133 31.17 -12.18 20.42
CA GLY A 133 32.46 -11.89 19.77
C GLY A 133 32.91 -10.46 20.05
N GLU A 134 33.19 -9.70 18.99
CA GLU A 134 33.51 -8.26 19.07
C GLU A 134 32.26 -7.36 19.09
N LEU A 135 31.07 -7.94 19.01
CA LEU A 135 29.82 -7.21 18.96
C LEU A 135 29.22 -7.02 20.36
N LYS A 136 28.53 -5.90 20.54
CA LYS A 136 27.60 -5.67 21.65
C LYS A 136 26.17 -5.73 21.12
N LEU A 137 25.36 -6.63 21.66
CA LEU A 137 24.01 -6.87 21.22
C LEU A 137 23.00 -6.37 22.25
N ALA A 138 21.81 -6.00 21.78
CA ALA A 138 20.67 -5.79 22.66
C ALA A 138 19.33 -6.04 21.97
N TYR A 139 18.35 -6.48 22.74
CA TYR A 139 16.94 -6.45 22.33
C TYR A 139 16.28 -5.19 22.87
N LEU A 140 15.55 -4.51 21.98
CA LEU A 140 14.71 -3.38 22.29
C LEU A 140 13.26 -3.68 21.89
N CYS A 141 12.32 -3.39 22.78
CA CYS A 141 10.89 -3.53 22.57
C CYS A 141 10.28 -2.17 22.17
N PRO A 142 9.27 -2.13 21.29
CA PRO A 142 8.44 -0.96 21.12
C PRO A 142 7.82 -0.48 22.45
N PRO A 143 7.35 0.78 22.53
CA PRO A 143 6.88 1.38 23.78
C PRO A 143 5.78 0.57 24.47
N ASN A 144 4.91 -0.10 23.70
CA ASN A 144 3.74 -0.83 24.20
C ASN A 144 3.56 -2.22 23.54
N ASP A 145 4.64 -2.86 23.09
CA ASP A 145 4.61 -4.24 22.56
C ASP A 145 5.79 -5.04 23.10
N ASP A 146 5.52 -6.26 23.56
CA ASP A 146 6.50 -7.22 24.08
C ASP A 146 6.71 -8.42 23.13
N ASN A 147 5.96 -8.51 22.02
CA ASN A 147 5.99 -9.66 21.10
C ASN A 147 6.96 -9.47 19.93
N PHE A 148 7.40 -8.25 19.68
CA PHE A 148 8.34 -7.91 18.62
C PHE A 148 9.53 -7.13 19.18
N HIS A 149 10.73 -7.43 18.68
CA HIS A 149 11.96 -6.78 19.12
C HIS A 149 12.79 -6.28 17.95
N VAL A 150 13.48 -5.16 18.17
CA VAL A 150 14.66 -4.79 17.38
C VAL A 150 15.88 -5.32 18.10
N GLU A 151 16.64 -6.18 17.42
CA GLU A 151 17.96 -6.63 17.86
C GLU A 151 19.00 -5.67 17.28
N LEU A 152 19.64 -4.90 18.13
CA LEU A 152 20.83 -4.16 17.77
C LEU A 152 22.01 -5.12 17.79
N LEU A 153 22.68 -5.29 16.66
CA LEU A 153 23.98 -5.93 16.57
C LEU A 153 24.97 -4.80 16.34
N ALA A 154 25.70 -4.38 17.38
CA ALA A 154 26.60 -3.25 17.31
C ALA A 154 28.08 -3.67 17.27
N GLY A 155 28.86 -3.06 16.39
CA GLY A 155 30.31 -3.29 16.27
C GLY A 155 30.80 -2.99 14.84
N PRO A 156 32.09 -3.14 14.54
CA PRO A 156 32.70 -2.66 13.30
C PRO A 156 31.91 -3.09 12.04
N VAL A 157 31.46 -2.10 11.27
CA VAL A 157 30.79 -2.26 9.97
C VAL A 157 31.16 -1.05 9.12
N PRO A 158 31.34 -1.18 7.80
CA PRO A 158 31.55 -0.03 6.93
C PRO A 158 30.44 1.01 7.16
N PHE A 159 30.83 2.27 7.36
CA PHE A 159 29.92 3.38 7.60
C PHE A 159 30.49 4.66 6.96
N PRO A 160 29.66 5.56 6.39
CA PRO A 160 28.21 5.47 6.24
C PRO A 160 27.77 4.32 5.33
N ASN A 161 26.64 3.69 5.65
CA ASN A 161 25.97 2.79 4.71
C ASN A 161 25.60 3.58 3.45
N GLU A 162 25.40 2.91 2.32
CA GLU A 162 24.73 3.53 1.18
C GLU A 162 23.32 3.93 1.65
N VAL A 163 23.06 5.23 1.66
CA VAL A 163 21.79 5.79 2.09
C VAL A 163 20.91 5.94 0.85
N LEU A 164 19.84 5.15 0.80
CA LEU A 164 18.82 5.24 -0.25
C LEU A 164 17.86 6.37 0.11
N ASP A 165 18.05 7.52 -0.52
CA ASP A 165 17.39 8.81 -0.25
C ASP A 165 16.01 8.97 -0.88
N ASP A 166 15.62 8.04 -1.74
CA ASP A 166 14.30 7.98 -2.36
C ASP A 166 13.67 6.59 -2.20
N LEU A 167 12.38 6.56 -1.88
CA LEU A 167 11.63 5.30 -1.74
C LEU A 167 11.63 4.55 -3.08
N GLY A 168 11.45 5.22 -4.21
CA GLY A 168 11.47 4.61 -5.54
C GLY A 168 12.82 4.00 -5.92
N VAL A 169 13.93 4.67 -5.59
CA VAL A 169 15.29 4.15 -5.75
C VAL A 169 15.51 2.94 -4.86
N SER A 170 15.00 2.96 -3.62
CA SER A 170 15.16 1.81 -2.72
C SER A 170 14.53 0.53 -3.26
N LEU A 171 13.42 0.64 -4.01
CA LEU A 171 12.72 -0.50 -4.62
C LEU A 171 13.50 -1.15 -5.78
N GLN A 172 14.57 -0.53 -6.26
CA GLN A 172 15.46 -1.10 -7.27
C GLN A 172 16.51 -2.05 -6.67
N HIS A 173 16.64 -2.06 -5.34
CA HIS A 173 17.61 -2.87 -4.62
C HIS A 173 16.98 -4.18 -4.15
N GLY A 174 17.63 -5.30 -4.46
CA GLY A 174 17.24 -6.60 -3.93
C GLY A 174 17.75 -6.80 -2.51
N GLY A 175 17.00 -7.52 -1.68
CA GLY A 175 17.39 -7.85 -0.30
C GLY A 175 16.38 -7.36 0.73
N TYR A 176 16.86 -7.12 1.95
CA TYR A 176 16.05 -6.57 3.04
C TYR A 176 15.73 -5.10 2.77
N GLN A 177 14.46 -4.70 2.86
CA GLN A 177 14.02 -3.34 2.51
C GLN A 177 13.67 -2.52 3.76
N HIS A 178 12.71 -2.97 4.59
CA HIS A 178 12.26 -2.25 5.79
C HIS A 178 11.73 -3.19 6.89
N ILE A 179 11.61 -2.64 8.10
CA ILE A 179 10.64 -3.13 9.10
C ILE A 179 9.39 -2.25 9.06
N CYS A 180 8.23 -2.86 9.34
CA CYS A 180 6.96 -2.15 9.41
C CYS A 180 6.43 -2.16 10.85
N LEU A 181 6.08 -0.98 11.36
CA LEU A 181 5.45 -0.76 12.64
C LEU A 181 3.99 -0.37 12.42
N HIS A 182 3.08 -1.09 13.07
CA HIS A 182 1.68 -0.71 13.07
C HIS A 182 1.45 0.52 13.95
N VAL A 183 0.67 1.48 13.47
CA VAL A 183 0.24 2.66 14.24
C VAL A 183 -1.24 2.92 14.05
N ASP A 184 -1.86 3.51 15.06
CA ASP A 184 -3.26 3.96 14.98
C ASP A 184 -3.39 5.18 14.07
N ASP A 185 -2.45 6.12 14.15
CA ASP A 185 -2.42 7.36 13.38
C ASP A 185 -1.06 7.62 12.72
N VAL A 186 -0.96 7.41 11.40
CA VAL A 186 0.28 7.66 10.63
C VAL A 186 0.64 9.15 10.63
N ASP A 187 -0.33 10.04 10.50
CA ASP A 187 -0.04 11.47 10.41
C ASP A 187 0.40 12.02 11.76
N ALA A 188 -0.24 11.59 12.85
CA ALA A 188 0.16 11.97 14.20
C ALA A 188 1.53 11.40 14.56
N ALA A 189 1.77 10.11 14.28
CA ALA A 189 3.07 9.49 14.52
C ALA A 189 4.19 10.16 13.72
N ARG A 190 3.96 10.46 12.42
CA ARG A 190 4.92 11.17 11.57
C ARG A 190 5.19 12.59 12.08
N ALA A 191 4.17 13.32 12.51
CA ALA A 191 4.34 14.66 13.08
C ALA A 191 5.20 14.64 14.35
N GLU A 192 5.03 13.64 15.20
CA GLU A 192 5.86 13.45 16.39
C GLU A 192 7.30 13.07 16.04
N LEU A 193 7.50 12.18 15.06
CA LEU A 193 8.84 11.87 14.55
C LEU A 193 9.54 13.13 14.01
N ALA A 194 8.82 13.96 13.25
CA ALA A 194 9.32 15.24 12.77
C ALA A 194 9.72 16.17 13.92
N SER A 195 8.87 16.28 14.96
CA SER A 195 9.12 17.12 16.13
C SER A 195 10.39 16.69 16.89
N ARG A 196 10.68 15.38 16.87
CA ARG A 196 11.88 14.78 17.46
C ARG A 196 13.11 14.82 16.53
N GLY A 197 13.00 15.40 15.33
CA GLY A 197 14.11 15.52 14.37
C GLY A 197 14.52 14.19 13.74
N VAL A 198 13.58 13.26 13.58
CA VAL A 198 13.78 12.01 12.84
C VAL A 198 13.74 12.29 11.34
N ASP A 199 14.56 11.58 10.58
CA ASP A 199 14.65 11.71 9.13
C ASP A 199 13.45 11.05 8.44
N LEU A 200 12.58 11.86 7.83
CA LEU A 200 11.35 11.40 7.17
C LEU A 200 11.59 11.20 5.67
N VAL A 201 11.01 10.13 5.12
CA VAL A 201 11.15 9.77 3.71
C VAL A 201 9.82 9.96 2.99
N GLY A 202 9.78 10.97 2.11
CA GLY A 202 8.59 11.29 1.32
C GLY A 202 7.39 11.76 2.15
N GLU A 203 6.25 11.88 1.47
CA GLU A 203 4.95 12.16 2.08
C GLU A 203 4.16 10.88 2.30
N PRO A 204 3.29 10.81 3.33
CA PRO A 204 2.41 9.67 3.52
C PRO A 204 1.47 9.47 2.33
N PHE A 205 1.16 8.21 2.04
CA PHE A 205 0.27 7.84 0.93
C PHE A 205 -0.60 6.64 1.30
N GLU A 206 -1.63 6.42 0.50
CA GLU A 206 -2.56 5.30 0.70
C GLU A 206 -2.36 4.25 -0.38
N ILE A 207 -2.46 2.99 0.02
CA ILE A 207 -2.57 1.85 -0.89
C ILE A 207 -3.90 1.17 -0.61
N GLU A 208 -4.87 1.37 -1.50
CA GLU A 208 -6.23 0.83 -1.39
C GLU A 208 -6.24 -0.71 -1.39
N ASP A 209 -5.40 -1.34 -2.21
CA ASP A 209 -5.32 -2.80 -2.37
C ASP A 209 -4.98 -3.54 -1.07
N ILE A 210 -4.23 -2.90 -0.16
CA ILE A 210 -3.93 -3.44 1.17
C ILE A 210 -4.68 -2.69 2.28
N SER A 211 -5.52 -1.72 1.89
CA SER A 211 -6.29 -0.85 2.77
C SER A 211 -5.42 -0.20 3.87
N ARG A 212 -4.27 0.34 3.49
CA ARG A 212 -3.32 0.98 4.40
C ARG A 212 -3.00 2.41 4.02
N ARG A 213 -2.79 3.24 5.04
CA ARG A 213 -2.04 4.49 4.97
C ARG A 213 -0.63 4.23 5.45
N LEU A 214 0.36 4.64 4.68
CA LEU A 214 1.77 4.35 4.89
C LEU A 214 2.59 5.63 5.00
N ALA A 215 3.64 5.60 5.80
CA ALA A 215 4.71 6.60 5.81
C ALA A 215 6.04 5.92 6.12
N PHE A 216 7.14 6.56 5.74
CA PHE A 216 8.48 6.02 5.94
C PHE A 216 9.39 7.02 6.64
N PHE A 217 10.32 6.51 7.43
CA PHE A 217 11.40 7.26 8.05
C PHE A 217 12.64 6.39 8.15
N ARG A 218 13.77 6.99 8.51
CA ARG A 218 15.04 6.28 8.67
C ARG A 218 15.67 6.52 10.02
N ASP A 219 16.39 5.51 10.48
CA ASP A 219 17.38 5.69 11.53
C ASP A 219 18.68 6.32 10.97
N PRO A 220 19.61 6.77 11.84
CA PRO A 220 20.86 7.41 11.41
C PRO A 220 21.79 6.51 10.58
N TRP A 221 21.53 5.20 10.57
CA TRP A 221 22.32 4.23 9.82
C TRP A 221 21.70 3.86 8.47
N GLY A 222 20.61 4.54 8.10
CA GLY A 222 19.93 4.37 6.82
C GLY A 222 18.92 3.23 6.79
N ASN A 223 18.61 2.60 7.93
CA ASN A 223 17.61 1.54 7.97
C ASN A 223 16.21 2.14 7.78
N MET A 224 15.48 1.65 6.80
CA MET A 224 14.13 2.11 6.48
C MET A 224 13.11 1.50 7.44
N ILE A 225 12.21 2.34 7.96
CA ILE A 225 11.13 1.94 8.86
C ILE A 225 9.81 2.47 8.30
N GLU A 226 8.86 1.57 8.07
CA GLU A 226 7.50 1.85 7.61
C GLU A 226 6.57 2.03 8.82
N LEU A 227 5.69 3.03 8.76
CA LEU A 227 4.50 3.14 9.61
C LEU A 227 3.28 2.70 8.81
N SER A 228 2.46 1.81 9.37
CA SER A 228 1.26 1.30 8.71
C SER A 228 0.01 1.47 9.56
N GLN A 229 -0.87 2.37 9.13
CA GLN A 229 -2.22 2.52 9.66
C GLN A 229 -3.21 1.75 8.80
N LYS A 230 -4.16 1.08 9.44
CA LYS A 230 -5.30 0.47 8.76
C LYS A 230 -6.34 1.54 8.38
N LEU A 231 -6.74 1.57 7.11
CA LEU A 231 -7.79 2.49 6.68
C LEU A 231 -9.16 2.10 7.29
N PRO A 232 -10.02 3.07 7.63
CA PRO A 232 -11.37 2.80 8.10
C PRO A 232 -12.17 1.94 7.12
N GLY A 233 -12.93 0.98 7.63
CA GLY A 233 -13.78 0.11 6.80
C GLY A 233 -13.03 -1.04 6.09
N ALA A 234 -11.70 -1.11 6.22
CA ALA A 234 -10.92 -2.26 5.80
C ALA A 234 -11.29 -3.50 6.63
N GLY A 235 -11.70 -4.59 5.98
CA GLY A 235 -11.92 -5.89 6.62
C GLY A 235 -10.68 -6.35 7.39
N SER A 236 -10.88 -7.16 8.44
CA SER A 236 -9.85 -7.65 9.38
C SER A 236 -8.59 -8.14 8.66
#